data_AF-A0A2A7E0C2-F1
#
_entry.id   AF-A0A2A7E0C2-F1
#
_cell.length_a   1.000
_cell.length_b   1.000
_cell.length_c   1.000
_cell.angle_alpha   90.00
_cell.angle_beta   90.00
_cell.angle_gamma   90.00
#
_symmetry.space_group_name_H-M   'P 1'
#
loop_
_entity.id
_entity.type
_entity.pdbx_description
1 polymer ?
#
loop_
_entity_poly.entity_id
_entity_poly.type
_entity_poly.pdbx_seq_one_letter_code
_entity_poly.pdbx_strand_id
1 'polypeptide(L)' 'MLQLWHGSNGIYNSLLYNKKTGFDTFLFERDVDGKKQVVVFRGRDIR' A
#
# COMPACT_ATOMS: atom_id res chain seq x y z
N MET A 1 12.22 0.63 0.91
CA MET A 1 12.12 0.22 -0.51
C MET A 1 10.66 0.26 -0.89
N LEU A 2 10.29 0.90 -2.00
CA LEU A 2 8.92 0.96 -2.49
C LEU A 2 8.74 -0.10 -3.58
N GLN A 3 7.75 -0.97 -3.42
CA GLN A 3 7.39 -1.97 -4.43
C GLN A 3 5.93 -1.73 -4.85
N LEU A 4 5.73 -1.43 -6.14
CA LEU A 4 4.42 -1.20 -6.74
C LEU A 4 3.95 -2.45 -7.48
N TRP A 5 2.72 -2.87 -7.23
CA TRP A 5 2.06 -3.99 -7.87
C TRP A 5 0.80 -3.48 -8.57
N HIS A 6 0.69 -3.75 -9.87
CA HIS A 6 -0.54 -3.49 -10.61
C HIS A 6 -1.48 -4.68 -10.45
N GLY A 7 -2.54 -4.50 -9.67
CA GLY A 7 -3.61 -5.49 -9.55
C GLY A 7 -4.64 -5.32 -10.66
N SER A 8 -5.19 -6.45 -11.13
CA SER A 8 -6.32 -6.44 -12.06
C SER A 8 -7.54 -5.69 -11.44
N ASN A 9 -8.37 -5.05 -12.28
CA ASN A 9 -9.52 -4.22 -11.89
C ASN A 9 -9.22 -2.81 -11.33
N GLY A 10 -8.11 -2.20 -11.73
CA GLY A 10 -7.79 -0.81 -11.35
C GLY A 10 -7.40 -0.66 -9.88
N ILE A 11 -6.93 -1.75 -9.27
CA ILE A 11 -6.41 -1.76 -7.90
C ILE A 11 -4.90 -1.66 -7.96
N TYR A 12 -4.33 -0.57 -7.45
CA TYR A 12 -2.90 -0.39 -7.30
C TYR A 12 -2.50 -0.70 -5.87
N ASN A 13 -1.47 -1.54 -5.68
CA ASN A 13 -0.92 -1.82 -4.37
C ASN A 13 0.53 -1.31 -4.30
N SER A 14 0.89 -0.59 -3.24
CA SER A 14 2.29 -0.31 -2.96
C SER A 14 2.68 -0.72 -1.54
N LEU A 15 3.83 -1.37 -1.42
CA LEU A 15 4.47 -1.69 -0.15
C LEU A 15 5.66 -0.76 0.08
N LEU A 16 5.63 -0.03 1.19
CA LEU A 16 6.74 0.78 1.65
C LEU A 16 7.34 0.16 2.91
N TYR A 17 8.53 -0.44 2.78
CA TYR A 17 9.32 -0.89 3.92
C TYR A 17 10.26 0.21 4.40
N ASN A 18 10.16 0.57 5.68
CA ASN A 18 11.08 1.48 6.35
C ASN A 18 11.88 0.74 7.45
N LYS A 19 13.12 0.35 7.10
CA LYS A 19 14.06 -0.33 8.01
C LYS A 19 14.45 0.50 9.24
N LYS A 20 14.44 1.84 9.13
CA LYS A 20 14.85 2.73 10.24
C LYS A 20 13.80 2.78 11.33
N THR A 21 12.53 2.67 10.94
CA THR A 21 11.41 2.76 11.87
C THR A 21 10.81 1.39 12.20
N GLY A 22 11.15 0.34 11.44
CA GLY A 22 10.61 -1.01 11.62
C GLY A 22 9.11 -1.04 11.29
N PHE A 23 8.69 -0.32 10.26
CA PHE A 23 7.30 -0.36 9.81
C PHE A 23 7.19 -0.76 8.35
N ASP A 24 6.21 -1.62 8.09
CA ASP A 24 5.68 -1.93 6.77
C ASP A 24 4.39 -1.14 6.55
N THR A 25 4.31 -0.40 5.45
CA THR A 25 3.09 0.29 5.05
C THR A 25 2.56 -0.31 3.76
N PHE A 26 1.31 -0.77 3.78
CA PHE A 26 0.57 -1.24 2.60
C PHE A 26 -0.45 -0.19 2.19
N LEU A 27 -0.40 0.21 0.92
CA LEU A 27 -1.33 1.16 0.32
C LEU A 27 -2.11 0.41 -0.76
N PHE A 28 -3.45 0.50 -0.70
CA PHE A 28 -4.34 0.01 -1.74
C PHE A 28 -5.12 1.19 -2.29
N GLU A 29 -5.01 1.42 -3.59
CA GLU A 29 -5.79 2.43 -4.31
C GLU A 29 -6.72 1.75 -5.30
N ARG A 30 -7.95 2.24 -5.40
CA ARG A 30 -8.92 1.80 -6.41
C ARG A 30 -9.73 2.98 -6.91
N ASP A 31 -9.94 3.07 -8.21
CA ASP A 31 -10.97 3.94 -8.78
C ASP A 31 -12.35 3.28 -8.71
N VAL A 32 -13.30 3.97 -8.08
CA VAL A 32 -14.72 3.58 -7.99
C VAL A 32 -15.56 4.78 -8.44
N ASP A 33 -16.26 4.63 -9.56
CA ASP A 33 -17.12 5.67 -10.15
C ASP A 33 -16.41 7.03 -10.35
N GLY A 34 -15.14 6.98 -10.82
CA GLY A 34 -14.32 8.18 -11.02
C GLY A 34 -13.78 8.81 -9.73
N LYS A 35 -13.97 8.17 -8.57
CA LYS A 35 -13.40 8.58 -7.29
C LYS A 35 -12.33 7.59 -6.84
N LYS A 36 -11.18 8.12 -6.45
CA LYS A 36 -10.11 7.32 -5.84
C LYS A 36 -10.46 6.97 -4.40
N GLN A 37 -10.52 5.69 -4.11
CA GLN A 37 -10.55 5.14 -2.76
C GLN A 37 -9.16 4.65 -2.38
N VAL A 38 -8.71 5.01 -1.18
CA VAL A 38 -7.38 4.68 -0.68
C VAL A 38 -7.49 4.07 0.70
N VAL A 39 -6.88 2.90 0.89
CA VAL A 39 -6.78 2.23 2.19
C VAL A 39 -5.30 2.05 2.53
N VAL A 40 -4.93 2.45 3.76
CA VAL A 40 -3.56 2.35 4.25
C VAL A 40 -3.51 1.48 5.49
N PHE A 41 -2.69 0.42 5.45
CA PHE A 41 -2.36 -0.38 6.62
C PHE A 41 -0.93 -0.09 7.03
N ARG A 42 -0.69 0.11 8.33
CA ARG A 42 0.65 0.24 8.89
C ARG A 42 0.87 -0.90 9.87
N GLY A 43 1.75 -1.83 9.50
CA GLY A 43 2.27 -2.86 10.39
C GLY A 43 3.52 -2.35 11.10
N ARG A 44 3.62 -2.58 12.42
CA ARG A 44 4.91 -2.53 13.12
C ARG A 44 5.57 -3.90 12.93
N ASP A 45 6.83 -3.91 12.52
CA ASP A 45 7.67 -5.11 12.55
C ASP A 45 7.81 -5.52 14.03
N ILE A 46 7.25 -6.67 14.39
CA ILE A 46 7.25 -7.20 15.77
C ILE A 46 8.36 -8.26 15.94
N ARG A 47 9.36 -8.26 15.06
CA ARG A 47 10.52 -9.15 15.17
C ARG A 47 11.35 -8.89 16.41
#